data_AF-A0AAN4MJK9-F1
#
_entry.id   AF-A0AAN4MJK9-F1
#
_cell.length_a   1.000
_cell.length_b   1.000
_cell.length_c   1.000
_cell.angle_alpha   90.00
_cell.angle_beta   90.00
_cell.angle_gamma   90.00
#
_symmetry.space_group_name_H-M   'P 1'
#
loop_
_entity.id
_entity.type
_entity.pdbx_description
1 polymer ?
#
loop_
_entity_poly.entity_id
_entity_poly.type
_entity_poly.pdbx_seq_one_letter_code
_entity_poly.pdbx_strand_id
1 'polypeptide(L)'
;MNIPPLPFKLTVIACAICYANLSHAQDSEVQSLQTIQVKASNTEQSSEQTKAYNVKKSSSATKLNIEAKETPQTINVVTRQQIEDFGLTSTRDILSNTPV
;
A
#
# COMPACT_ATOMS: atom_id res chain seq x y z
N MET A 1 -7.09 -35.69 70.56
CA MET A 1 -5.88 -36.03 69.78
C MET A 1 -5.79 -35.07 68.59
N ASN A 2 -5.36 -33.82 68.85
CA ASN A 2 -4.08 -33.22 68.42
C ASN A 2 -4.00 -32.84 66.93
N ILE A 3 -4.50 -31.65 66.58
CA ILE A 3 -4.13 -30.95 65.33
C ILE A 3 -2.70 -30.44 65.52
N PRO A 4 -1.73 -30.77 64.65
CA PRO A 4 -0.35 -30.31 64.81
C PRO A 4 -0.29 -28.78 64.61
N PRO A 5 0.55 -28.04 65.37
CA PRO A 5 0.69 -26.60 65.18
C PRO A 5 1.35 -26.33 63.83
N LEU A 6 0.62 -25.70 62.91
CA LEU A 6 1.17 -25.27 61.62
C LEU A 6 2.31 -24.27 61.85
N PRO A 7 3.45 -24.39 61.13
CA PRO A 7 4.60 -23.54 61.35
C PRO A 7 4.28 -22.10 60.87
N PHE A 8 4.06 -21.19 61.82
CA PHE A 8 3.82 -19.75 61.62
C PHE A 8 4.82 -19.07 60.68
N LYS A 9 6.05 -19.61 60.58
CA LYS A 9 7.10 -19.15 59.67
C LYS A 9 6.73 -19.31 58.19
N LEU A 10 5.94 -20.32 57.83
CA LEU A 10 5.52 -20.57 56.45
C LEU A 10 4.50 -19.53 55.96
N THR A 11 3.64 -19.03 56.87
CA THR A 11 2.61 -18.03 56.57
C THR A 11 3.22 -16.66 56.26
N VAL A 12 4.31 -16.28 56.92
CA VAL A 12 5.00 -14.99 56.68
C VAL A 12 5.64 -14.96 55.29
N ILE A 13 6.21 -16.09 54.83
CA ILE A 13 6.80 -16.21 53.50
C ILE A 13 5.72 -16.14 52.42
N ALA A 14 4.59 -16.82 52.60
CA ALA A 14 3.45 -16.75 51.68
C ALA A 14 2.89 -15.32 51.55
N CYS A 15 2.81 -14.59 52.66
CA CYS A 15 2.34 -13.22 52.67
C CYS A 15 3.28 -12.29 51.87
N ALA A 16 4.61 -12.42 52.05
CA ALA A 16 5.60 -11.65 51.30
C ALA A 16 5.57 -11.92 49.79
N ILE A 17 5.35 -13.17 49.38
CA ILE A 17 5.18 -13.55 47.97
C ILE A 17 3.91 -12.90 47.40
N CYS A 18 2.80 -12.87 48.14
CA CYS A 18 1.57 -12.21 47.69
C CYS A 18 1.73 -10.69 47.52
N TYR A 19 2.46 -10.00 48.40
CA TYR A 19 2.70 -8.56 48.25
C TYR A 19 3.55 -8.23 47.00
N ALA A 20 4.52 -9.06 46.65
CA ALA A 20 5.36 -8.86 45.47
C ALA A 20 4.58 -8.96 44.14
N ASN A 21 3.56 -9.82 44.09
CA ASN A 21 2.73 -9.99 42.89
C ASN A 21 1.74 -8.83 42.67
N LEU A 22 1.44 -8.03 43.70
CA LEU A 22 0.51 -6.90 43.60
C LEU A 22 1.15 -5.68 42.89
N SER A 23 2.46 -5.48 43.02
CA SER A 23 3.18 -4.37 42.36
C SER A 23 3.33 -4.52 40.84
N HIS A 24 3.18 -5.73 40.29
CA HIS A 24 3.25 -5.98 38.84
C HIS A 24 1.90 -5.86 38.13
N ALA A 25 0.81 -5.53 38.85
CA ALA A 25 -0.55 -5.48 38.30
C ALA A 25 -0.96 -4.09 37.76
N GLN A 26 -0.06 -3.10 37.74
CA GLN A 26 -0.38 -1.73 37.37
C GLN A 26 0.35 -1.31 36.09
N ASP A 27 -0.05 -1.87 34.95
CA ASP A 27 0.10 -1.21 33.66
C ASP A 27 -1.09 -1.59 32.78
N SER A 28 -2.10 -0.72 32.75
CA SER A 28 -3.27 -0.83 31.87
C SER A 28 -3.39 0.45 31.05
N GLU A 29 -2.28 0.91 30.49
CA GLU A 29 -2.27 1.88 29.40
C GLU A 29 -2.82 1.18 28.14
N VAL A 30 -4.01 1.60 27.69
CA VAL A 30 -4.59 1.12 26.44
C VAL A 30 -3.75 1.68 25.28
N GLN A 31 -2.85 0.85 24.75
CA GLN A 31 -1.99 1.19 23.61
C GLN A 31 -2.84 1.44 22.35
N SER A 32 -3.19 2.71 22.08
CA SER A 32 -3.85 3.10 20.84
C SER A 32 -2.82 3.29 19.72
N LEU A 33 -2.91 2.47 18.68
CA LEU A 33 -2.06 2.59 17.48
C LEU A 33 -2.47 3.81 16.64
N GLN A 34 -1.50 4.39 15.94
CA GLN A 34 -1.75 5.50 15.02
C GLN A 34 -2.50 5.00 13.78
N THR A 35 -3.45 5.81 13.29
CA THR A 35 -4.21 5.50 12.07
C THR A 35 -3.29 5.51 10.85
N ILE A 36 -3.29 4.41 10.11
CA ILE A 36 -2.59 4.29 8.83
C ILE A 36 -3.52 4.82 7.73
N GLN A 37 -3.14 5.92 7.07
CA GLN A 37 -3.82 6.37 5.87
C GLN A 37 -3.19 5.74 4.63
N VAL A 38 -3.94 4.85 3.97
CA VAL A 38 -3.56 4.30 2.66
C VAL A 38 -4.21 5.15 1.58
N LYS A 39 -3.41 5.87 0.80
CA LYS A 39 -3.86 6.58 -0.40
C LYS A 39 -3.61 5.70 -1.62
N ALA A 40 -4.65 5.46 -2.42
CA ALA A 40 -4.47 4.83 -3.73
C ALA A 40 -3.84 5.85 -4.68
N SER A 41 -2.60 5.61 -5.11
CA SER A 41 -2.00 6.36 -6.22
C SER A 41 -2.49 5.76 -7.52
N ASN A 42 -3.72 6.08 -7.92
CA ASN A 42 -4.22 5.67 -9.23
C ASN A 42 -3.62 6.60 -10.29
N THR A 43 -2.35 6.40 -10.63
CA THR A 43 -1.59 7.18 -11.63
C THR A 43 -1.94 6.73 -13.05
N GLU A 44 -3.22 6.51 -13.32
CA GLU A 44 -3.72 6.27 -14.67
C GLU A 44 -4.18 7.62 -15.24
N GLN A 45 -3.21 8.48 -15.49
CA GLN A 45 -3.45 9.81 -16.05
C GLN A 45 -3.53 9.73 -17.57
N SER A 46 -4.52 10.42 -18.14
CA SER A 46 -4.62 10.63 -19.59
C SER A 46 -3.32 11.28 -20.10
N SER A 47 -2.92 10.96 -21.33
CA SER A 47 -1.75 11.58 -21.96
C SER A 47 -1.87 13.11 -22.09
N GLU A 48 -3.10 13.64 -22.03
CA GLU A 48 -3.39 15.08 -21.99
C GLU A 48 -2.91 15.74 -20.70
N GLN A 49 -2.89 15.01 -19.58
CA GLN A 49 -2.55 15.54 -18.27
C GLN A 49 -1.06 15.38 -17.92
N THR A 50 -0.38 14.41 -18.54
CA THR A 50 1.02 14.07 -18.20
C THR A 50 2.04 14.89 -18.98
N LYS A 51 1.65 15.51 -20.11
CA LYS A 51 2.58 16.21 -21.03
C LYS A 51 3.78 15.35 -21.46
N ALA A 52 3.60 14.03 -21.45
CA ALA A 52 4.65 13.06 -21.71
C ALA A 52 4.50 12.45 -23.11
N TYR A 53 5.63 12.00 -23.67
CA TYR A 53 5.69 11.26 -24.94
C TYR A 53 5.57 9.75 -24.77
N ASN A 54 5.46 9.27 -23.52
CA ASN A 54 5.34 7.87 -23.22
C ASN A 54 4.08 7.58 -22.40
N VAL A 55 3.41 6.48 -22.74
CA VAL A 55 2.30 5.93 -21.98
C VAL A 55 2.69 4.52 -21.56
N LYS A 56 2.54 4.21 -20.26
CA LYS A 56 2.99 2.92 -19.72
C LYS A 56 1.98 1.79 -19.98
N LYS A 57 0.69 2.10 -19.97
CA LYS A 57 -0.38 1.11 -20.09
C LYS A 57 -1.34 1.42 -21.23
N SER A 58 -1.90 0.40 -21.86
CA SER A 58 -2.89 0.55 -22.92
C SER A 58 -3.85 -0.63 -22.90
N SER A 59 -5.14 -0.33 -23.10
CA SER A 59 -6.20 -1.34 -23.26
C SER A 59 -6.59 -1.58 -24.72
N SER A 60 -5.99 -0.89 -25.68
CA SER A 60 -6.43 -0.92 -27.09
C SER A 60 -6.33 -2.32 -27.72
N ALA A 61 -5.24 -3.05 -27.46
CA ALA A 61 -5.01 -4.36 -28.07
C ALA A 61 -5.70 -5.52 -27.34
N THR A 62 -5.77 -5.49 -26.01
CA THR A 62 -6.24 -6.64 -25.19
C THR A 62 -7.55 -6.38 -24.46
N LYS A 63 -8.08 -5.15 -24.51
CA LYS A 63 -9.18 -4.65 -23.66
C LYS A 63 -8.87 -4.62 -22.15
N LEU A 64 -7.63 -4.93 -21.76
CA LEU A 64 -7.18 -4.87 -20.37
C LEU A 64 -6.18 -3.72 -20.23
N ASN A 65 -6.27 -2.91 -19.18
CA ASN A 65 -5.30 -1.83 -18.96
C ASN A 65 -3.98 -2.37 -18.40
N ILE A 66 -3.19 -2.99 -19.27
CA ILE A 66 -1.90 -3.63 -18.95
C ILE A 66 -0.74 -2.81 -19.51
N GLU A 67 0.47 -3.09 -19.05
CA GLU A 67 1.67 -2.45 -19.60
C GLU A 67 1.88 -2.79 -21.07
N ALA A 68 2.41 -1.84 -21.84
CA ALA A 68 2.66 -2.04 -23.27
C ALA A 68 3.59 -3.24 -23.54
N LYS A 69 4.55 -3.51 -22.65
CA LYS A 69 5.47 -4.66 -22.74
C LYS A 69 4.79 -6.02 -22.53
N GLU A 70 3.65 -6.04 -21.84
CA GLU A 70 2.87 -7.25 -21.55
C GLU A 70 1.79 -7.48 -22.62
N THR A 71 1.65 -6.56 -23.58
CA THR A 71 0.73 -6.71 -24.71
C THR A 71 1.37 -7.65 -25.74
N PRO A 72 0.72 -8.76 -26.12
CA PRO A 72 1.31 -9.80 -26.98
C PRO A 72 1.39 -9.40 -28.47
N GLN A 73 1.23 -8.12 -28.78
CA GLN A 73 1.22 -7.57 -30.13
C GLN A 73 1.96 -6.22 -30.12
N THR A 74 2.62 -5.90 -31.22
CA THR A 74 3.19 -4.57 -31.45
C THR A 74 2.08 -3.52 -31.41
N ILE A 75 2.25 -2.52 -30.54
CA ILE A 75 1.37 -1.36 -30.45
C ILE A 75 2.21 -0.08 -30.51
N ASN A 76 1.69 0.93 -31.20
CA ASN A 76 2.23 2.28 -31.19
C ASN A 76 1.23 3.22 -30.51
N VAL A 77 1.76 4.14 -29.70
CA VAL A 77 0.95 5.14 -29.00
C VAL A 77 1.48 6.51 -29.39
N VAL A 78 0.60 7.35 -29.92
CA VAL A 78 0.87 8.77 -30.16
C VAL A 78 0.19 9.57 -29.05
N THR A 79 0.98 10.33 -28.28
CA THR A 79 0.47 11.06 -27.11
C THR A 79 -0.08 12.43 -27.48
N ARG A 80 -0.88 13.04 -26.59
CA ARG A 80 -1.39 14.39 -26.79
C ARG A 80 -0.27 15.42 -26.99
N GLN A 81 0.79 15.33 -26.19
CA GLN A 81 1.94 16.24 -26.31
C GLN A 81 2.62 16.10 -27.68
N GLN A 82 2.78 14.88 -28.20
CA GLN A 82 3.33 14.67 -29.55
C GLN A 82 2.45 15.28 -30.64
N ILE A 83 1.12 15.16 -30.53
CA ILE A 83 0.19 15.78 -31.47
C ILE A 83 0.36 17.31 -31.51
N GLU A 84 0.49 17.93 -30.33
CA GLU A 84 0.66 19.38 -30.22
C GLU A 84 2.03 19.85 -30.74
N ASP A 85 3.10 19.20 -30.34
CA ASP A 85 4.47 19.62 -30.65
C ASP A 85 4.83 19.41 -32.13
N PHE A 86 4.25 18.39 -32.78
CA PHE A 86 4.40 18.16 -34.23
C PHE A 86 3.31 18.84 -35.07
N GLY A 87 2.37 19.57 -34.46
CA GLY A 87 1.31 20.28 -35.17
C GLY A 87 0.40 19.36 -35.99
N LEU A 88 0.13 18.14 -35.50
CA LEU A 88 -0.68 17.15 -36.20
C LEU A 88 -2.16 17.50 -36.05
N THR A 89 -2.83 17.88 -37.15
CA THR A 89 -4.21 18.38 -37.11
C THR A 89 -5.25 17.37 -37.60
N SER A 90 -4.82 16.31 -38.29
CA SER A 90 -5.70 15.24 -38.75
C SER A 90 -5.19 13.85 -38.35
N THR A 91 -6.11 12.88 -38.32
CA THR A 91 -5.75 11.47 -38.06
C THR A 91 -4.84 10.88 -39.14
N ARG A 92 -4.95 11.37 -40.38
CA ARG A 92 -4.05 11.00 -41.48
C ARG A 92 -2.62 11.45 -41.19
N ASP A 93 -2.44 12.67 -40.69
CA ASP A 93 -1.12 13.20 -40.35
C ASP A 93 -0.49 12.39 -39.22
N ILE A 94 -1.30 12.06 -38.20
CA ILE A 94 -0.88 11.21 -37.07
C ILE A 94 -0.37 9.85 -37.56
N LEU A 95 -1.14 9.17 -38.41
CA LEU A 95 -0.75 7.86 -38.94
C LEU A 95 0.48 7.93 -39.84
N SER A 96 0.65 9.02 -40.57
CA SER A 96 1.81 9.22 -41.46
C SER A 96 3.10 9.46 -40.68
N ASN A 97 3.00 9.92 -39.43
CA ASN A 97 4.13 10.14 -38.53
C ASN A 97 4.40 8.96 -37.58
N THR A 98 3.56 7.92 -37.62
CA THR A 98 3.73 6.74 -36.76
C THR A 98 4.56 5.68 -37.49
N PRO A 99 5.59 5.10 -36.84
CA PRO A 99 6.33 3.98 -37.42
C PRO A 99 5.41 2.79 -37.73
N VAL A 100 5.73 2.05 -38.79
CA VAL A 100 5.03 0.79 -39.16
C VAL A 100 5.60 -0.41 -38.42
#